data_AF-A0A3L9IUV1-F1
#
_entry.id   AF-A0A3L9IUV1-F1
#
_cell.length_a   1.000
_cell.length_b   1.000
_cell.length_c   1.000
_cell.angle_alpha   90.00
_cell.angle_beta   90.00
_cell.angle_gamma   90.00
#
_symmetry.space_group_name_H-M   'P 1'
#
loop_
_entity.id
_entity.type
_entity.pdbx_description
1 polymer ?
#
loop_
_entity_poly.entity_id
_entity_poly.type
_entity_poly.pdbx_seq_one_letter_code
_entity_poly.pdbx_strand_id
1 'polypeptide(L)'
;VDNLVQRDGKVVGVEADGDVIEAKTVILADGVNSILAEKLGMAKRVKPTDVAVGVKELIELPKSVIEDRFQLQGNQGAACLFAGSPTDGLMGGGFLYTNENTLSLGLVCGLHHLHDAKKSVPQMLEDFKQHPAVAPLIAGGKLVEYSAHVVPEAGINMLPELVGDGVLIAGDAAGMCMNLGFTIRGMDLAIAAGEAAAKTVLSAMKSDDFSKQKLAEYRQHLESGPLRDMRMYQKLPAFLDNPRMFSGYPELAVGVARDLFTIDGSAPELMRKKILRHGKKVGFINLIKDGMKGVTVL
;
A
#
# COMPACT_ATOMS: atom_id res chain seq x y z
N VAL A 1 -10.79 -22.63 0.74
CA VAL A 1 -9.93 -23.44 -0.17
C VAL A 1 -8.73 -23.83 0.62
N ASP A 2 -8.57 -25.14 0.83
CA ASP A 2 -7.57 -25.68 1.73
C ASP A 2 -6.34 -26.16 0.96
N ASN A 3 -6.55 -26.77 -0.22
CA ASN A 3 -5.48 -27.30 -1.07
C ASN A 3 -5.77 -27.08 -2.57
N LEU A 4 -4.71 -27.21 -3.37
CA LEU A 4 -4.79 -27.37 -4.81
C LEU A 4 -4.74 -28.85 -5.17
N VAL A 5 -5.65 -29.30 -6.03
CA VAL A 5 -5.68 -30.67 -6.52
C VAL A 5 -4.70 -30.80 -7.68
N GLN A 6 -3.74 -31.71 -7.56
CA GLN A 6 -2.71 -31.95 -8.57
C GLN A 6 -2.82 -33.37 -9.13
N ARG A 7 -2.71 -33.50 -10.45
CA ARG A 7 -2.59 -34.79 -11.16
C ARG A 7 -1.46 -34.66 -12.18
N ASP A 8 -0.52 -35.61 -12.15
CA ASP A 8 0.66 -35.63 -13.03
C ASP A 8 1.45 -34.29 -13.05
N GLY A 9 1.56 -33.63 -11.91
CA GLY A 9 2.27 -32.35 -11.76
C GLY A 9 1.50 -31.11 -12.25
N LYS A 10 0.25 -31.28 -12.72
CA LYS A 10 -0.62 -30.18 -13.15
C LYS A 10 -1.71 -29.89 -12.12
N VAL A 11 -1.99 -28.61 -11.87
CA VAL A 11 -3.14 -28.18 -11.07
C VAL A 11 -4.43 -28.39 -11.88
N VAL A 12 -5.38 -29.12 -11.30
CA VAL A 12 -6.63 -29.53 -11.96
C VAL A 12 -7.89 -29.16 -11.15
N GLY A 13 -7.74 -28.35 -10.11
CA GLY A 13 -8.86 -27.96 -9.26
C GLY A 13 -8.45 -27.48 -7.88
N VAL A 14 -9.45 -27.26 -7.05
CA VAL A 14 -9.32 -26.85 -5.65
C VAL A 14 -10.05 -27.83 -4.75
N GLU A 15 -9.55 -27.98 -3.53
CA GLU A 15 -10.22 -28.69 -2.44
C GLU A 15 -10.67 -27.67 -1.38
N ALA A 16 -11.91 -27.79 -0.91
CA ALA A 16 -12.44 -26.98 0.17
C ALA A 16 -13.34 -27.83 1.07
N ASP A 17 -13.01 -27.94 2.34
CA ASP A 17 -13.75 -28.72 3.35
C ASP A 17 -14.00 -30.18 2.93
N GLY A 18 -13.02 -30.79 2.26
CA GLY A 18 -13.08 -32.16 1.74
C GLY A 18 -13.77 -32.31 0.38
N ASP A 19 -14.45 -31.27 -0.12
CA ASP A 19 -15.05 -31.27 -1.46
C ASP A 19 -14.04 -30.85 -2.52
N VAL A 20 -14.05 -31.56 -3.65
CA VAL A 20 -13.18 -31.28 -4.80
C VAL A 20 -13.96 -30.61 -5.93
N ILE A 21 -13.48 -29.44 -6.35
CA ILE A 21 -13.97 -28.71 -7.52
C ILE A 21 -12.90 -28.78 -8.60
N GLU A 22 -13.18 -29.52 -9.67
CA GLU A 22 -12.28 -29.64 -10.81
C GLU A 22 -12.36 -28.42 -11.73
N ALA A 23 -11.20 -28.00 -12.24
CA ALA A 23 -11.09 -26.89 -13.18
C ALA A 23 -9.92 -27.13 -14.14
N LYS A 24 -10.04 -26.63 -15.38
CA LYS A 24 -8.93 -26.68 -16.35
C LYS A 24 -7.78 -25.76 -15.95
N THR A 25 -8.06 -24.71 -15.18
CA THR A 25 -7.07 -23.78 -14.62
C THR A 25 -7.60 -23.15 -13.34
N VAL A 26 -6.72 -22.92 -12.38
CA VAL A 26 -6.99 -22.20 -11.13
C VAL A 26 -6.25 -20.86 -11.13
N ILE A 27 -6.91 -19.78 -10.72
CA ILE A 27 -6.27 -18.46 -10.55
C ILE A 27 -6.16 -18.18 -9.05
N LEU A 28 -4.94 -18.10 -8.54
CA LEU A 28 -4.62 -17.73 -7.16
C LEU A 28 -4.67 -16.21 -7.02
N ALA A 29 -5.79 -15.70 -6.53
CA ALA A 29 -6.03 -14.30 -6.21
C ALA A 29 -6.44 -14.14 -4.74
N ASP A 30 -5.80 -14.91 -3.86
CA ASP A 30 -6.10 -15.07 -2.43
C ASP A 30 -5.41 -14.04 -1.51
N GLY A 31 -4.78 -13.02 -2.09
CA GLY A 31 -4.20 -11.89 -1.37
C GLY A 31 -2.77 -12.12 -0.87
N VAL A 32 -2.26 -11.16 -0.08
CA VAL A 32 -0.85 -11.04 0.31
C VAL A 32 -0.26 -12.29 0.97
N ASN A 33 -1.06 -13.04 1.73
CA ASN A 33 -0.64 -14.24 2.43
C ASN A 33 -1.08 -15.49 1.65
N SER A 34 -0.62 -15.63 0.40
CA SER A 34 -1.03 -16.73 -0.47
C SER A 34 -0.45 -18.08 -0.02
N ILE A 35 -1.15 -18.72 0.92
CA ILE A 35 -0.79 -20.03 1.47
C ILE A 35 -0.85 -21.09 0.36
N LEU A 36 -1.78 -20.96 -0.58
CA LEU A 36 -1.92 -21.90 -1.69
C LEU A 36 -0.71 -21.85 -2.63
N ALA A 37 -0.21 -20.66 -2.94
CA ALA A 37 1.01 -20.50 -3.75
C ALA A 37 2.26 -20.98 -3.01
N GLU A 38 2.33 -20.80 -1.68
CA GLU A 38 3.42 -21.34 -0.83
C GLU A 38 3.42 -22.87 -0.85
N LYS A 39 2.25 -23.50 -0.64
CA LYS A 39 2.10 -24.98 -0.69
C LYS A 39 2.49 -25.56 -2.05
N LEU A 40 2.25 -24.82 -3.13
CA LEU A 40 2.63 -25.21 -4.49
C LEU A 40 4.12 -24.99 -4.79
N GLY A 41 4.86 -24.30 -3.90
CA GLY A 41 6.27 -23.97 -4.10
C GLY A 41 6.52 -22.84 -5.10
N MET A 42 5.47 -22.15 -5.56
CA MET A 42 5.57 -21.04 -6.52
C MET A 42 5.82 -19.69 -5.83
N ALA A 43 5.38 -19.54 -4.59
CA ALA A 43 5.63 -18.37 -3.76
C ALA A 43 6.44 -18.74 -2.51
N LYS A 44 7.19 -17.77 -1.98
CA LYS A 44 7.87 -17.88 -0.69
C LYS A 44 6.98 -17.31 0.39
N ARG A 45 7.12 -17.83 1.61
CA ARG A 45 6.50 -17.22 2.79
C ARG A 45 6.93 -15.77 2.92
N VAL A 46 5.95 -14.90 3.12
CA VAL A 46 6.14 -13.46 3.29
C VAL A 46 7.04 -13.17 4.50
N LYS A 47 8.00 -12.25 4.31
CA LYS A 47 8.88 -11.76 5.37
C LYS A 47 8.42 -10.40 5.87
N PRO A 48 8.70 -10.03 7.14
CA PRO A 48 8.42 -8.70 7.68
C PRO A 48 8.99 -7.53 6.85
N THR A 49 10.08 -7.74 6.12
CA THR A 49 10.71 -6.72 5.26
C THR A 49 9.95 -6.45 3.96
N ASP A 50 9.04 -7.34 3.59
CA ASP A 50 8.39 -7.31 2.28
C ASP A 50 6.97 -6.73 2.36
N VAL A 51 6.50 -6.43 3.57
CA VAL A 51 5.12 -6.00 3.84
C VAL A 51 5.02 -4.94 4.92
N ALA A 52 3.91 -4.22 4.89
CA ALA A 52 3.43 -3.40 5.99
C ALA A 52 2.15 -3.96 6.60
N VAL A 53 1.88 -3.58 7.84
CA VAL A 53 0.58 -3.78 8.48
C VAL A 53 -0.20 -2.47 8.45
N GLY A 54 -1.44 -2.56 7.98
CA GLY A 54 -2.41 -1.50 7.99
C GLY A 54 -3.50 -1.76 9.02
N VAL A 55 -3.96 -0.72 9.69
CA VAL A 55 -5.18 -0.72 10.50
C VAL A 55 -6.11 0.38 10.00
N LYS A 56 -7.41 0.10 10.01
CA LYS A 56 -8.46 1.02 9.53
C LYS A 56 -9.67 0.93 10.43
N GLU A 57 -10.15 2.09 10.85
CA GLU A 57 -11.46 2.30 11.43
C GLU A 57 -12.43 2.91 10.41
N LEU A 58 -13.68 2.46 10.43
CA LEU A 58 -14.80 3.19 9.87
C LEU A 58 -15.50 3.97 10.97
N ILE A 59 -15.57 5.29 10.78
CA ILE A 59 -16.18 6.22 11.73
C ILE A 59 -17.43 6.81 11.08
N GLU A 60 -18.60 6.43 11.57
CA GLU A 60 -19.91 6.90 11.11
C GLU A 60 -20.17 8.34 11.57
N LEU A 61 -20.60 9.17 10.61
CA LEU A 61 -21.00 10.57 10.79
C LEU A 61 -22.15 10.87 9.80
N PRO A 62 -23.06 11.81 10.13
CA PRO A 62 -24.04 12.27 9.16
C PRO A 62 -23.36 12.79 7.89
N LYS A 63 -23.88 12.44 6.71
CA LYS A 63 -23.32 12.85 5.41
C LYS A 63 -23.06 14.36 5.34
N SER A 64 -24.00 15.19 5.80
CA SER A 64 -23.86 16.65 5.81
C SER A 64 -22.67 17.13 6.65
N VAL A 65 -22.34 16.44 7.75
CA VAL A 65 -21.17 16.77 8.58
C VAL A 65 -19.87 16.45 7.86
N ILE A 66 -19.82 15.34 7.11
CA ILE A 66 -18.67 15.01 6.26
C ILE A 66 -18.52 16.05 5.15
N GLU A 67 -19.61 16.38 4.45
CA GLU A 67 -19.62 17.38 3.39
C GLU A 67 -19.13 18.75 3.89
N ASP A 68 -19.63 19.22 5.04
CA ASP A 68 -19.21 20.49 5.64
C ASP A 68 -17.73 20.50 6.04
N ARG A 69 -17.25 19.42 6.69
CA ARG A 69 -15.87 19.33 7.19
C ARG A 69 -14.84 19.25 6.06
N PHE A 70 -15.20 18.61 4.95
CA PHE A 70 -14.30 18.39 3.82
C PHE A 70 -14.59 19.29 2.61
N GLN A 71 -15.56 20.21 2.72
CA GLN A 71 -15.96 21.15 1.68
C GLN A 71 -16.42 20.45 0.39
N LEU A 72 -17.23 19.39 0.55
CA LEU A 72 -17.69 18.54 -0.55
C LEU A 72 -19.12 18.87 -0.97
N GLN A 73 -19.42 18.62 -2.25
CA GLN A 73 -20.76 18.73 -2.81
C GLN A 73 -21.14 17.49 -3.63
N GLY A 74 -22.38 17.01 -3.48
CA GLY A 74 -22.96 15.98 -4.32
C GLY A 74 -22.25 14.62 -4.19
N ASN A 75 -21.45 14.27 -5.20
CA ASN A 75 -20.70 13.00 -5.27
C ASN A 75 -19.18 13.21 -5.25
N GLN A 76 -18.72 14.31 -4.66
CA GLN A 76 -17.30 14.56 -4.42
C GLN A 76 -16.80 13.75 -3.22
N GLY A 77 -15.49 13.53 -3.17
CA GLY A 77 -14.81 12.93 -2.04
C GLY A 77 -13.45 13.59 -1.81
N ALA A 78 -12.91 13.42 -0.61
CA ALA A 78 -11.59 13.86 -0.23
C ALA A 78 -10.74 12.66 0.21
N ALA A 79 -9.46 12.70 -0.16
CA ALA A 79 -8.45 11.76 0.32
C ALA A 79 -7.28 12.54 0.92
N CYS A 80 -7.06 12.36 2.23
CA CYS A 80 -5.96 12.97 2.94
C CYS A 80 -4.93 11.91 3.31
N LEU A 81 -3.66 12.19 3.01
CA LEU A 81 -2.52 11.35 3.39
C LEU A 81 -1.65 12.10 4.39
N PHE A 82 -1.12 11.37 5.35
CA PHE A 82 -0.37 11.91 6.48
C PHE A 82 0.95 11.16 6.63
N ALA A 83 2.02 11.88 6.92
CA ALA A 83 3.34 11.32 7.21
C ALA A 83 3.85 11.80 8.57
N GLY A 84 4.59 10.94 9.26
CA GLY A 84 5.24 11.24 10.53
C GLY A 84 4.41 10.88 11.75
N SER A 85 3.61 11.81 12.28
CA SER A 85 2.87 11.58 13.53
C SER A 85 1.98 10.33 13.56
N PRO A 86 1.35 9.86 12.45
CA PRO A 86 0.54 8.63 12.50
C PRO A 86 1.36 7.40 12.91
N THR A 87 2.64 7.32 12.54
CA THR A 87 3.49 6.14 12.76
C THR A 87 4.57 6.37 13.81
N ASP A 88 4.44 7.42 14.64
CA ASP A 88 5.47 7.84 15.60
C ASP A 88 6.85 8.05 14.93
N GLY A 89 6.85 8.48 13.66
CA GLY A 89 8.06 8.70 12.85
C GLY A 89 8.65 7.45 12.18
N LEU A 90 8.04 6.27 12.33
CA LEU A 90 8.43 5.05 11.60
C LEU A 90 8.02 5.13 10.13
N MET A 91 8.62 4.26 9.30
CA MET A 91 8.25 4.14 7.90
C MET A 91 6.77 3.75 7.75
N GLY A 92 6.02 4.62 7.10
CA GLY A 92 4.58 4.46 6.92
C GLY A 92 3.83 5.79 6.99
N GLY A 93 2.51 5.72 7.02
CA GLY A 93 1.68 6.92 6.99
C GLY A 93 0.25 6.67 7.40
N GLY A 94 -0.46 7.76 7.65
CA GLY A 94 -1.88 7.78 7.93
C GLY A 94 -2.69 8.12 6.69
N PHE A 95 -3.95 7.72 6.69
CA PHE A 95 -4.92 8.13 5.68
C PHE A 95 -6.27 8.46 6.33
N LEU A 96 -6.99 9.39 5.69
CA LEU A 96 -8.37 9.75 6.01
C LEU A 96 -9.15 9.94 4.71
N TYR A 97 -10.10 9.07 4.45
CA TYR A 97 -10.92 9.08 3.23
C TYR A 97 -12.40 9.28 3.56
N THR A 98 -13.10 10.07 2.76
CA THR A 98 -14.54 10.26 2.89
C THR A 98 -15.30 9.18 2.13
N ASN A 99 -16.24 8.52 2.80
CA ASN A 99 -17.30 7.73 2.18
C ASN A 99 -18.62 8.52 2.24
N GLU A 100 -19.77 7.91 1.92
CA GLU A 100 -21.07 8.60 1.95
C GLU A 100 -21.50 9.04 3.36
N ASN A 101 -21.42 8.15 4.34
CA ASN A 101 -21.84 8.38 5.74
C ASN A 101 -20.79 7.88 6.76
N THR A 102 -19.57 7.58 6.29
CA THR A 102 -18.46 7.15 7.14
C THR A 102 -17.16 7.80 6.70
N LEU A 103 -16.21 7.90 7.61
CA LEU A 103 -14.82 8.23 7.33
C LEU A 103 -13.97 6.96 7.49
N SER A 104 -13.09 6.69 6.53
CA SER A 104 -12.07 5.65 6.66
C SER A 104 -10.81 6.29 7.22
N LEU A 105 -10.54 6.08 8.51
CA LEU A 105 -9.32 6.56 9.17
C LEU A 105 -8.40 5.38 9.42
N GLY A 106 -7.15 5.47 9.01
CA GLY A 106 -6.21 4.39 9.23
C GLY A 106 -4.77 4.80 9.10
N LEU A 107 -3.89 3.84 9.35
CA LEU A 107 -2.46 4.00 9.14
C LEU A 107 -1.84 2.69 8.69
N VAL A 108 -0.70 2.80 8.04
CA VAL A 108 0.12 1.69 7.54
C VAL A 108 1.53 1.88 8.08
N CYS A 109 2.13 0.81 8.60
CA CYS A 109 3.49 0.80 9.13
C CYS A 109 4.25 -0.42 8.61
N GLY A 110 5.49 -0.22 8.15
CA GLY A 110 6.38 -1.30 7.73
C GLY A 110 6.55 -2.34 8.83
N LEU A 111 6.32 -3.62 8.53
CA LEU A 111 6.29 -4.67 9.55
C LEU A 111 7.68 -4.92 10.16
N HIS A 112 8.76 -4.69 9.40
CA HIS A 112 10.15 -4.76 9.88
C HIS A 112 10.50 -3.72 10.94
N HIS A 113 9.80 -2.59 10.98
CA HIS A 113 10.03 -1.54 11.98
C HIS A 113 9.26 -1.75 13.29
N LEU A 114 8.32 -2.69 13.33
CA LEU A 114 7.54 -2.93 14.54
C LEU A 114 8.32 -3.60 15.67
N HIS A 115 9.46 -4.24 15.37
CA HIS A 115 10.34 -4.76 16.42
C HIS A 115 10.88 -3.65 17.32
N ASP A 116 11.20 -2.49 16.74
CA ASP A 116 11.78 -1.34 17.43
C ASP A 116 10.72 -0.29 17.85
N ALA A 117 9.44 -0.56 17.57
CA ALA A 117 8.36 0.37 17.86
C ALA A 117 8.08 0.47 19.36
N LYS A 118 7.94 1.71 19.86
CA LYS A 118 7.57 1.98 21.26
C LYS A 118 6.08 1.83 21.53
N LYS A 119 5.28 1.84 20.46
CA LYS A 119 3.81 1.83 20.50
C LYS A 119 3.31 0.69 19.63
N SER A 120 2.22 0.07 20.05
CA SER A 120 1.51 -0.86 19.18
C SER A 120 0.83 -0.12 18.03
N VAL A 121 0.58 -0.79 16.92
CA VAL A 121 -0.15 -0.22 15.77
C VAL A 121 -1.54 0.31 16.17
N PRO A 122 -2.33 -0.38 17.03
CA PRO A 122 -3.57 0.19 17.55
C PRO A 122 -3.34 1.47 18.38
N GLN A 123 -2.30 1.53 19.21
CA GLN A 123 -1.99 2.74 19.98
C GLN A 123 -1.61 3.92 19.08
N MET A 124 -0.84 3.65 18.01
CA MET A 124 -0.54 4.67 16.99
C MET A 124 -1.81 5.23 16.34
N LEU A 125 -2.84 4.39 16.12
CA LEU A 125 -4.12 4.84 15.57
C LEU A 125 -4.90 5.71 16.56
N GLU A 126 -4.90 5.34 17.85
CA GLU A 126 -5.51 6.17 18.89
C GLU A 126 -4.81 7.53 19.01
N ASP A 127 -3.48 7.57 18.97
CA ASP A 127 -2.72 8.82 18.95
C ASP A 127 -3.05 9.65 17.70
N PHE A 128 -3.19 9.00 16.54
CA PHE A 128 -3.54 9.66 15.29
C PHE A 128 -4.95 10.25 15.32
N LYS A 129 -5.91 9.58 15.96
CA LYS A 129 -7.27 10.11 16.21
C LYS A 129 -7.26 11.38 17.04
N GLN A 130 -6.32 11.49 17.99
CA GLN A 130 -6.15 12.68 18.83
C GLN A 130 -5.34 13.80 18.16
N HIS A 131 -4.78 13.55 16.97
CA HIS A 131 -3.97 14.55 16.28
C HIS A 131 -4.80 15.80 15.95
N PRO A 132 -4.30 17.04 16.17
CA PRO A 132 -5.09 18.26 15.97
C PRO A 132 -5.67 18.46 14.57
N ALA A 133 -5.02 17.88 13.55
CA ALA A 133 -5.51 17.90 12.16
C ALA A 133 -6.60 16.85 11.87
N VAL A 134 -6.83 15.90 12.78
CA VAL A 134 -7.74 14.75 12.59
C VAL A 134 -8.91 14.80 13.59
N ALA A 135 -8.62 15.05 14.87
CA ALA A 135 -9.64 15.03 15.93
C ALA A 135 -10.88 15.87 15.60
N PRO A 136 -10.77 17.10 15.05
CA PRO A 136 -11.95 17.87 14.66
C PRO A 136 -12.75 17.24 13.50
N LEU A 137 -12.07 16.54 12.59
CA LEU A 137 -12.68 15.91 11.42
C LEU A 137 -13.51 14.68 11.79
N ILE A 138 -13.15 13.98 12.87
CA ILE A 138 -13.84 12.77 13.34
C ILE A 138 -14.73 13.02 14.57
N ALA A 139 -14.74 14.24 15.11
CA ALA A 139 -15.46 14.58 16.34
C ALA A 139 -16.95 14.23 16.26
N GLY A 140 -17.49 13.60 17.32
CA GLY A 140 -18.87 13.14 17.38
C GLY A 140 -19.18 11.90 16.52
N GLY A 141 -18.16 11.33 15.86
CA GLY A 141 -18.31 10.12 15.07
C GLY A 141 -18.41 8.87 15.93
N LYS A 142 -19.10 7.85 15.39
CA LYS A 142 -19.26 6.55 16.02
C LYS A 142 -18.38 5.53 15.32
N LEU A 143 -17.53 4.81 16.05
CA LEU A 143 -16.80 3.67 15.49
C LEU A 143 -17.78 2.56 15.12
N VAL A 144 -17.77 2.11 13.86
CA VAL A 144 -18.64 1.03 13.37
C VAL A 144 -17.87 -0.21 12.92
N GLU A 145 -16.60 -0.05 12.53
CA GLU A 145 -15.75 -1.17 12.13
C GLU A 145 -14.30 -0.87 12.49
N TYR A 146 -13.59 -1.88 12.98
CA TYR A 146 -12.13 -1.89 13.07
C TYR A 146 -11.61 -3.09 12.26
N SER A 147 -10.58 -2.85 11.45
CA SER A 147 -9.98 -3.87 10.61
C SER A 147 -8.46 -3.71 10.56
N ALA A 148 -7.77 -4.82 10.33
CA ALA A 148 -6.34 -4.86 10.13
C ALA A 148 -6.02 -5.76 8.93
N HIS A 149 -5.04 -5.39 8.13
CA HIS A 149 -4.61 -6.16 6.97
C HIS A 149 -3.12 -5.95 6.71
N VAL A 150 -2.47 -6.91 6.07
CA VAL A 150 -1.08 -6.77 5.60
C VAL A 150 -1.07 -6.34 4.14
N VAL A 151 -0.12 -5.51 3.73
CA VAL A 151 -0.01 -5.04 2.33
C VAL A 151 1.39 -5.33 1.77
N PRO A 152 1.53 -5.76 0.50
CA PRO A 152 2.82 -5.90 -0.14
C PRO A 152 3.53 -4.54 -0.28
N GLU A 153 4.82 -4.49 0.05
CA GLU A 153 5.64 -3.26 -0.05
C GLU A 153 6.96 -3.44 -0.82
N ALA A 154 7.44 -4.67 -1.00
CA ALA A 154 8.67 -4.95 -1.74
C ALA A 154 8.56 -4.74 -3.27
N GLY A 155 7.38 -4.43 -3.78
CA GLY A 155 7.11 -4.18 -5.19
C GLY A 155 7.55 -5.36 -6.06
N ILE A 156 8.33 -5.08 -7.12
CA ILE A 156 8.78 -6.12 -8.07
C ILE A 156 9.60 -7.24 -7.41
N ASN A 157 10.24 -6.96 -6.27
CA ASN A 157 11.06 -7.95 -5.56
C ASN A 157 10.22 -9.01 -4.85
N MET A 158 8.90 -8.81 -4.75
CA MET A 158 7.96 -9.77 -4.18
C MET A 158 7.33 -10.70 -5.21
N LEU A 159 7.55 -10.46 -6.51
CA LEU A 159 6.93 -11.26 -7.57
C LEU A 159 7.35 -12.74 -7.47
N PRO A 160 6.39 -13.66 -7.30
CA PRO A 160 6.65 -15.09 -7.30
C PRO A 160 6.75 -15.62 -8.75
N GLU A 161 6.87 -16.93 -8.89
CA GLU A 161 6.56 -17.56 -10.17
C GLU A 161 5.07 -17.38 -10.48
N LEU A 162 4.74 -16.65 -11.54
CA LEU A 162 3.36 -16.24 -11.83
C LEU A 162 2.52 -17.31 -12.55
N VAL A 163 3.17 -18.32 -13.13
CA VAL A 163 2.56 -19.28 -14.06
C VAL A 163 3.09 -20.67 -13.79
N GLY A 164 2.19 -21.62 -13.60
CA GLY A 164 2.46 -23.05 -13.54
C GLY A 164 1.50 -23.83 -14.44
N ASP A 165 1.64 -25.16 -14.48
CA ASP A 165 0.73 -26.01 -15.23
C ASP A 165 -0.66 -26.00 -14.60
N GLY A 166 -1.64 -25.44 -15.33
CA GLY A 166 -3.02 -25.28 -14.85
C GLY A 166 -3.22 -24.21 -13.78
N VAL A 167 -2.28 -23.28 -13.58
CA VAL A 167 -2.37 -22.28 -12.50
C VAL A 167 -1.72 -20.93 -12.82
N LEU A 168 -2.36 -19.85 -12.36
CA LEU A 168 -1.87 -18.47 -12.44
C LEU A 168 -1.91 -17.80 -11.05
N ILE A 169 -1.04 -16.81 -10.80
CA ILE A 169 -1.08 -15.99 -9.57
C ILE A 169 -1.34 -14.52 -9.92
N ALA A 170 -2.29 -13.87 -9.23
CA ALA A 170 -2.73 -12.50 -9.53
C ALA A 170 -2.89 -11.61 -8.29
N GLY A 171 -2.82 -10.29 -8.49
CA GLY A 171 -3.03 -9.28 -7.45
C GLY A 171 -1.99 -9.36 -6.32
N ASP A 172 -2.43 -9.16 -5.08
CA ASP A 172 -1.55 -9.17 -3.91
C ASP A 172 -0.89 -10.53 -3.65
N ALA A 173 -1.50 -11.64 -4.11
CA ALA A 173 -0.87 -12.96 -4.07
C ALA A 173 0.40 -13.02 -4.93
N ALA A 174 0.46 -12.20 -5.98
CA ALA A 174 1.63 -12.00 -6.81
C ALA A 174 2.50 -10.80 -6.35
N GLY A 175 2.21 -10.20 -5.20
CA GLY A 175 2.92 -9.01 -4.71
C GLY A 175 2.68 -7.75 -5.54
N MET A 176 1.58 -7.69 -6.31
CA MET A 176 1.28 -6.55 -7.18
C MET A 176 0.67 -5.37 -6.42
N CYS A 177 1.49 -4.71 -5.61
CA CYS A 177 1.16 -3.48 -4.89
C CYS A 177 2.35 -2.50 -5.00
N MET A 178 2.06 -1.20 -5.07
CA MET A 178 3.04 -0.13 -5.14
C MET A 178 2.69 0.97 -4.13
N ASN A 179 3.61 1.20 -3.20
CA ASN A 179 3.59 2.37 -2.34
C ASN A 179 4.52 3.45 -2.93
N LEU A 180 3.93 4.52 -3.47
CA LEU A 180 4.67 5.64 -4.06
C LEU A 180 4.93 6.78 -3.05
N GLY A 181 4.55 6.62 -1.79
CA GLY A 181 4.66 7.63 -0.73
C GLY A 181 3.58 8.72 -0.78
N PHE A 182 3.08 9.07 -1.97
CA PHE A 182 1.96 10.01 -2.16
C PHE A 182 0.74 9.37 -2.84
N THR A 183 0.90 8.16 -3.38
CA THR A 183 -0.19 7.33 -3.89
C THR A 183 0.11 5.88 -3.55
N ILE A 184 -0.93 5.13 -3.19
CA ILE A 184 -0.83 3.69 -2.94
C ILE A 184 -1.69 3.01 -3.99
N ARG A 185 -1.06 2.19 -4.84
CA ARG A 185 -1.69 1.49 -5.97
C ARG A 185 -1.65 0.00 -5.71
N GLY A 186 -2.76 -0.69 -5.90
CA GLY A 186 -2.89 -2.11 -5.59
C GLY A 186 -4.18 -2.67 -6.17
N MET A 187 -5.31 -2.00 -5.93
CA MET A 187 -6.59 -2.38 -6.53
C MET A 187 -6.57 -2.35 -8.06
N ASP A 188 -6.00 -1.30 -8.64
CA ASP A 188 -5.86 -1.14 -10.09
C ASP A 188 -4.91 -2.19 -10.69
N LEU A 189 -3.83 -2.54 -9.99
CA LEU A 189 -2.91 -3.60 -10.39
C LEU A 189 -3.56 -4.98 -10.30
N ALA A 190 -4.33 -5.25 -9.25
CA ALA A 190 -5.07 -6.49 -9.07
C ALA A 190 -6.17 -6.66 -10.13
N ILE A 191 -6.90 -5.60 -10.47
CA ILE A 191 -7.90 -5.61 -11.55
C ILE A 191 -7.22 -5.91 -12.89
N ALA A 192 -6.13 -5.21 -13.21
CA ALA A 192 -5.38 -5.43 -14.44
C ALA A 192 -4.80 -6.85 -14.51
N ALA A 193 -4.35 -7.41 -13.38
CA ALA A 193 -3.89 -8.79 -13.28
C ALA A 193 -5.01 -9.80 -13.51
N GLY A 194 -6.20 -9.55 -12.94
CA GLY A 194 -7.39 -10.38 -13.20
C GLY A 194 -7.80 -10.37 -14.67
N GLU A 195 -7.81 -9.20 -15.31
CA GLU A 195 -8.09 -9.07 -16.75
C GLU A 195 -7.04 -9.83 -17.59
N ALA A 196 -5.75 -9.67 -17.27
CA ALA A 196 -4.67 -10.38 -17.94
C ALA A 196 -4.81 -11.90 -17.80
N ALA A 197 -5.10 -12.39 -16.60
CA ALA A 197 -5.32 -13.81 -16.33
C ALA A 197 -6.52 -14.35 -17.13
N ALA A 198 -7.63 -13.62 -17.16
CA ALA A 198 -8.81 -14.00 -17.94
C ALA A 198 -8.51 -14.09 -19.45
N LYS A 199 -7.79 -13.10 -20.02
CA LYS A 199 -7.36 -13.13 -21.43
C LYS A 199 -6.51 -14.36 -21.75
N THR A 200 -5.57 -14.69 -20.86
CA THR A 200 -4.73 -15.88 -21.01
C THR A 200 -5.53 -17.17 -20.95
N VAL A 201 -6.43 -17.32 -19.96
CA VAL A 201 -7.26 -18.52 -19.85
C VAL A 201 -8.18 -18.68 -21.07
N LEU A 202 -8.77 -17.59 -21.58
CA LEU A 202 -9.57 -17.62 -22.81
C LEU A 202 -8.73 -17.99 -24.04
N SER A 203 -7.47 -17.57 -24.11
CA SER A 203 -6.52 -17.98 -25.16
C SER A 203 -6.20 -19.48 -25.07
N ALA A 204 -5.91 -19.97 -23.87
CA ALA A 204 -5.66 -21.38 -23.57
C ALA A 204 -6.86 -22.28 -23.92
N MET A 205 -8.08 -21.83 -23.64
CA MET A 205 -9.32 -22.54 -23.98
C MET A 205 -9.49 -22.76 -25.49
N LYS A 206 -8.97 -21.88 -26.35
CA LYS A 206 -9.07 -22.04 -27.82
C LYS A 206 -8.25 -23.22 -28.35
N SER A 207 -7.15 -23.54 -27.67
CA SER A 207 -6.26 -24.65 -28.04
C SER A 207 -6.37 -25.84 -27.08
N ASP A 208 -7.26 -25.78 -26.10
CA ASP A 208 -7.38 -26.72 -24.96
C ASP A 208 -6.04 -27.02 -24.26
N ASP A 209 -5.14 -26.03 -24.24
CA ASP A 209 -3.78 -26.15 -23.73
C ASP A 209 -3.62 -25.24 -22.51
N PHE A 210 -3.57 -25.85 -21.33
CA PHE A 210 -3.37 -25.17 -20.05
C PHE A 210 -2.01 -25.53 -19.44
N SER A 211 -1.04 -25.87 -20.30
CA SER A 211 0.35 -26.02 -19.89
C SER A 211 0.92 -24.68 -19.45
N LYS A 212 1.96 -24.74 -18.62
CA LYS A 212 2.75 -23.56 -18.23
C LYS A 212 3.21 -22.76 -19.43
N GLN A 213 3.57 -23.43 -20.53
CA GLN A 213 4.05 -22.77 -21.75
C GLN A 213 2.97 -21.94 -22.43
N LYS A 214 1.74 -22.46 -22.54
CA LYS A 214 0.62 -21.69 -23.09
C LYS A 214 0.17 -20.58 -22.14
N LEU A 215 0.13 -20.87 -20.84
CA LEU A 215 -0.24 -19.89 -19.82
C LEU A 215 0.81 -18.78 -19.62
N ALA A 216 2.03 -18.93 -20.15
CA ALA A 216 3.07 -17.90 -20.10
C ALA A 216 2.69 -16.59 -20.82
N GLU A 217 1.68 -16.62 -21.69
CA GLU A 217 1.06 -15.42 -22.28
C GLU A 217 0.58 -14.42 -21.20
N TYR A 218 0.23 -14.90 -20.00
CA TYR A 218 -0.16 -14.06 -18.86
C TYR A 218 0.89 -13.00 -18.55
N ARG A 219 2.17 -13.40 -18.52
CA ARG A 219 3.26 -12.46 -18.27
C ARG A 219 3.29 -11.37 -19.33
N GLN A 220 3.11 -11.72 -20.60
CA GLN A 220 3.12 -10.77 -21.71
C GLN A 220 2.00 -9.72 -21.57
N HIS A 221 0.82 -10.13 -21.11
CA HIS A 221 -0.28 -9.19 -20.83
C HIS A 221 0.02 -8.25 -19.66
N LEU A 222 0.80 -8.68 -18.67
CA LEU A 222 1.20 -7.84 -17.55
C LEU A 222 2.33 -6.84 -17.91
N GLU A 223 3.15 -7.16 -18.91
CA GLU A 223 4.30 -6.33 -19.33
C GLU A 223 3.89 -4.96 -19.86
N SER A 224 2.65 -4.79 -20.35
CA SER A 224 2.11 -3.49 -20.79
C SER A 224 1.40 -2.70 -19.68
N GLY A 225 1.21 -3.30 -18.50
CA GLY A 225 0.50 -2.72 -17.37
C GLY A 225 1.27 -2.91 -16.05
N PRO A 226 0.82 -3.77 -15.11
CA PRO A 226 1.41 -3.86 -13.77
C PRO A 226 2.94 -4.01 -13.73
N LEU A 227 3.53 -4.89 -14.55
CA LEU A 227 4.98 -5.13 -14.52
C LEU A 227 5.80 -3.98 -15.11
N ARG A 228 5.22 -3.18 -16.01
CA ARG A 228 5.86 -1.93 -16.47
C ARG A 228 5.94 -0.94 -15.33
N ASP A 229 4.81 -0.69 -14.67
CA ASP A 229 4.70 0.30 -13.60
C ASP A 229 5.58 -0.11 -12.40
N MET A 230 5.55 -1.39 -12.00
CA MET A 230 6.40 -1.91 -10.91
C MET A 230 7.90 -1.79 -11.21
N ARG A 231 8.32 -1.96 -12.47
CA ARG A 231 9.73 -1.76 -12.87
C ARG A 231 10.14 -0.30 -12.83
N MET A 232 9.25 0.60 -13.20
CA MET A 232 9.49 2.05 -13.14
C MET A 232 9.81 2.48 -11.70
N TYR A 233 9.04 1.97 -10.73
CA TYR A 233 9.18 2.35 -9.31
C TYR A 233 9.96 1.35 -8.45
N GLN A 234 10.72 0.43 -9.05
CA GLN A 234 11.39 -0.65 -8.31
C GLN A 234 12.39 -0.17 -7.24
N LYS A 235 12.93 1.05 -7.38
CA LYS A 235 13.89 1.64 -6.43
C LYS A 235 13.22 2.45 -5.32
N LEU A 236 11.91 2.70 -5.44
CA LEU A 236 11.18 3.59 -4.55
C LEU A 236 11.02 3.04 -3.13
N PRO A 237 10.73 1.74 -2.90
CA PRO A 237 10.67 1.19 -1.55
C PRO A 237 11.95 1.44 -0.74
N ALA A 238 13.12 1.15 -1.33
CA ALA A 238 14.42 1.39 -0.70
C ALA A 238 14.78 2.88 -0.53
N PHE A 239 14.08 3.79 -1.23
CA PHE A 239 14.21 5.23 -1.02
C PHE A 239 13.34 5.71 0.13
N LEU A 240 12.11 5.18 0.24
CA LEU A 240 11.18 5.50 1.32
C LEU A 240 11.64 4.96 2.68
N ASP A 241 12.37 3.84 2.71
CA ASP A 241 12.92 3.26 3.95
C ASP A 241 13.93 4.18 4.68
N ASN A 242 14.33 5.30 4.07
CA ASN A 242 15.11 6.34 4.74
C ASN A 242 14.29 7.03 5.85
N PRO A 243 14.69 6.95 7.14
CA PRO A 243 13.91 7.50 8.26
C PRO A 243 13.62 9.00 8.15
N ARG A 244 14.46 9.74 7.41
CA ARG A 244 14.26 11.18 7.17
C ARG A 244 12.96 11.49 6.41
N MET A 245 12.45 10.53 5.63
CA MET A 245 11.20 10.68 4.88
C MET A 245 9.99 10.84 5.79
N PHE A 246 10.02 10.23 6.97
CA PHE A 246 8.89 10.19 7.89
C PHE A 246 9.12 10.97 9.19
N SER A 247 10.36 11.34 9.51
CA SER A 247 10.67 12.21 10.66
C SER A 247 11.17 13.59 10.20
N GLY A 248 12.36 13.64 9.61
CA GLY A 248 13.07 14.88 9.32
C GLY A 248 12.40 15.82 8.31
N TYR A 249 11.91 15.31 7.18
CA TYR A 249 11.29 16.15 6.15
C TYR A 249 9.91 16.68 6.53
N PRO A 250 9.00 15.87 7.12
CA PRO A 250 7.74 16.39 7.66
C PRO A 250 7.95 17.50 8.69
N GLU A 251 8.85 17.30 9.65
CA GLU A 251 9.17 18.33 10.65
C GLU A 251 9.77 19.60 10.03
N LEU A 252 10.64 19.45 9.03
CA LEU A 252 11.21 20.58 8.30
C LEU A 252 10.13 21.38 7.58
N ALA A 253 9.23 20.71 6.86
CA ALA A 253 8.15 21.36 6.13
C ALA A 253 7.19 22.10 7.08
N VAL A 254 6.75 21.42 8.15
CA VAL A 254 5.87 22.02 9.18
C VAL A 254 6.57 23.18 9.88
N GLY A 255 7.84 23.04 10.23
CA GLY A 255 8.63 24.08 10.87
C GLY A 255 8.80 25.33 10.00
N VAL A 256 9.10 25.15 8.72
CA VAL A 256 9.18 26.25 7.75
C VAL A 256 7.83 26.93 7.58
N ALA A 257 6.76 26.16 7.39
CA ALA A 257 5.40 26.71 7.25
C ALA A 257 4.98 27.50 8.49
N ARG A 258 5.19 26.94 9.69
CA ARG A 258 4.90 27.63 10.95
C ARG A 258 5.65 28.95 11.05
N ASP A 259 6.95 28.97 10.79
CA ASP A 259 7.74 30.20 10.85
C ASP A 259 7.30 31.22 9.78
N LEU A 260 6.77 30.77 8.63
CA LEU A 260 6.29 31.66 7.57
C LEU A 260 4.94 32.29 7.89
N PHE A 261 4.01 31.53 8.48
CA PHE A 261 2.63 31.94 8.72
C PHE A 261 2.36 32.45 10.15
N THR A 262 3.31 32.30 11.08
CA THR A 262 3.20 32.88 12.42
C THR A 262 3.59 34.35 12.39
N ILE A 263 2.68 35.21 12.86
CA ILE A 263 2.94 36.64 13.10
C ILE A 263 3.08 36.83 14.60
N ASP A 264 4.32 37.03 15.07
CA ASP A 264 4.67 37.15 16.48
C ASP A 264 5.18 38.57 16.86
N GLY A 265 5.10 39.52 15.92
CA GLY A 265 5.59 40.89 16.10
C GLY A 265 7.12 41.04 15.99
N SER A 266 7.85 39.97 15.67
CA SER A 266 9.29 40.04 15.43
C SER A 266 9.64 40.70 14.09
N ALA A 267 10.88 41.16 13.96
CA ALA A 267 11.36 41.77 12.71
C ALA A 267 11.33 40.75 11.56
N PRO A 268 10.93 41.15 10.33
CA PRO A 268 10.86 40.24 9.19
C PRO A 268 12.21 39.56 8.92
N GLU A 269 12.25 38.23 9.05
CA GLU A 269 13.39 37.42 8.66
C GLU A 269 13.28 36.98 7.20
N LEU A 270 14.42 37.01 6.48
CA LEU A 270 14.54 36.45 5.14
C LEU A 270 14.16 34.96 5.12
N MET A 271 13.33 34.56 4.14
CA MET A 271 12.87 33.18 3.96
C MET A 271 14.01 32.16 3.95
N ARG A 272 15.15 32.48 3.30
CA ARG A 272 16.33 31.61 3.30
C ARG A 272 16.86 31.29 4.69
N LYS A 273 16.80 32.23 5.65
CA LYS A 273 17.25 32.00 7.03
C LYS A 273 16.34 31.03 7.76
N LYS A 274 15.02 31.14 7.55
CA LYS A 274 14.02 30.21 8.10
C LYS A 274 14.25 28.79 7.57
N ILE A 275 14.43 28.65 6.25
CA ILE A 275 14.75 27.36 5.59
C ILE A 275 16.07 26.80 6.12
N LEU A 276 17.13 27.62 6.21
CA LEU A 276 18.44 27.18 6.73
C LEU A 276 18.36 26.69 8.19
N ARG A 277 17.56 27.36 9.04
CA ARG A 277 17.37 26.97 10.44
C ARG A 277 16.79 25.58 10.58
N HIS A 278 15.75 25.25 9.81
CA HIS A 278 15.14 23.90 9.83
C HIS A 278 15.98 22.88 9.05
N GLY A 279 16.59 23.28 7.93
CA GLY A 279 17.49 22.45 7.12
C GLY A 279 18.71 21.94 7.90
N LYS A 280 19.24 22.72 8.86
CA LYS A 280 20.33 22.28 9.75
C LYS A 280 19.97 21.04 10.57
N LYS A 281 18.71 20.84 10.95
CA LYS A 281 18.27 19.69 11.75
C LYS A 281 18.33 18.37 10.97
N VAL A 282 18.08 18.44 9.66
CA VAL A 282 18.15 17.28 8.75
C VAL A 282 19.55 17.08 8.17
N GLY A 283 20.32 18.17 8.07
CA GLY A 283 21.67 18.21 7.50
C GLY A 283 21.64 18.52 6.00
N PHE A 284 22.33 19.57 5.56
CA PHE A 284 22.30 20.02 4.16
C PHE A 284 22.88 19.00 3.18
N ILE A 285 23.90 18.26 3.57
CA ILE A 285 24.47 17.18 2.75
C ILE A 285 23.42 16.09 2.52
N ASN A 286 22.66 15.74 3.56
CA ASN A 286 21.57 14.76 3.44
C ASN A 286 20.45 15.29 2.54
N LEU A 287 20.08 16.58 2.67
CA LEU A 287 19.07 17.21 1.82
C LEU A 287 19.44 17.14 0.33
N ILE A 288 20.70 17.47 -0.01
CA ILE A 288 21.20 17.40 -1.38
C ILE A 288 21.26 15.95 -1.86
N LYS A 289 21.84 15.05 -1.04
CA LYS A 289 22.00 13.63 -1.38
C LYS A 289 20.66 12.96 -1.65
N ASP A 290 19.69 13.16 -0.77
CA ASP A 290 18.36 12.56 -0.87
C ASP A 290 17.54 13.24 -1.97
N GLY A 291 17.74 14.54 -2.23
CA GLY A 291 17.17 15.24 -3.38
C GLY A 291 17.66 14.66 -4.71
N MET A 292 18.97 14.48 -4.87
CA MET A 292 19.54 13.84 -6.07
C MET A 292 19.08 12.38 -6.21
N LYS A 293 19.03 11.63 -5.10
CA LYS A 293 18.53 10.25 -5.10
C LYS A 293 17.07 10.20 -5.52
N GLY A 294 16.23 11.11 -5.02
CA GLY A 294 14.83 11.25 -5.40
C GLY A 294 14.62 11.44 -6.90
N VAL A 295 15.40 12.31 -7.54
CA VAL A 295 15.35 12.55 -9.01
C VAL A 295 15.68 11.30 -9.82
N THR A 296 16.48 10.38 -9.29
CA THR A 296 16.85 9.13 -9.99
C THR A 296 15.90 7.95 -9.70
N VAL A 297 15.02 8.11 -8.71
CA VAL A 297 14.13 7.05 -8.22
C VAL A 297 12.67 7.29 -8.64
N LEU A 298 12.27 8.56 -8.77
CA LEU A 298 10.97 9.00 -9.29
C LEU A 298 10.99 9.12 -10.81
#